data_AF-A0A5C3K9X0-F1
#
_entry.id   AF-A0A5C3K9X0-F1
#
_cell.length_a   1.000
_cell.length_b   1.000
_cell.length_c   1.000
_cell.angle_alpha   90.00
_cell.angle_beta   90.00
_cell.angle_gamma   90.00
#
_symmetry.space_group_name_H-M   'P 1'
#
loop_
_entity.id
_entity.type
_entity.pdbx_description
1 polymer ?
#
loop_
_entity_poly.entity_id
_entity_poly.type
_entity_poly.pdbx_seq_one_letter_code
_entity_poly.pdbx_strand_id
1 'polypeptide(L)' 'TRKDQEIFLRQIQHFLTTLEAPQISDPQQKRRFLNKATQFFVKDGKLFKRHKNKPPLLVIFEASQKMSILMQAHE' A
#
# COMPACT_ATOMS: atom_id res chain seq x y z
N THR A 1 1.43 -9.84 -11.62
CA THR A 1 1.82 -10.95 -10.72
C THR A 1 1.78 -10.47 -9.26
N ARG A 2 1.86 -11.37 -8.26
CA ARG A 2 1.89 -10.99 -6.83
C ARG A 2 3.06 -10.04 -6.51
N LYS A 3 4.20 -10.24 -7.16
CA LYS A 3 5.40 -9.40 -7.05
C LYS A 3 5.14 -7.97 -7.52
N ASP A 4 4.46 -7.81 -8.65
CA ASP A 4 4.14 -6.47 -9.20
C ASP A 4 3.21 -5.69 -8.27
N GLN A 5 2.27 -6.37 -7.61
CA GLN A 5 1.39 -5.73 -6.62
C GLN A 5 2.17 -5.26 -5.39
N GLU A 6 3.13 -6.04 -4.90
CA GLU A 6 3.96 -5.64 -3.78
C GLU A 6 4.84 -4.44 -4.12
N ILE A 7 5.48 -4.45 -5.29
CA ILE A 7 6.27 -3.31 -5.81
C ILE A 7 5.40 -2.05 -5.87
N PHE A 8 4.19 -2.17 -6.41
CA PHE A 8 3.25 -1.06 -6.51
C PHE A 8 2.85 -0.50 -5.14
N LEU A 9 2.57 -1.36 -4.16
CA LEU A 9 2.25 -0.93 -2.80
C LEU A 9 3.44 -0.24 -2.11
N ARG A 10 4.68 -0.71 -2.36
CA ARG A 10 5.90 -0.06 -1.86
C ARG A 10 6.10 1.32 -2.50
N GLN A 11 5.83 1.46 -3.80
CA GLN A 11 5.85 2.77 -4.48
C GLN A 11 4.81 3.73 -3.90
N ILE A 12 3.61 3.25 -3.56
CA ILE A 12 2.59 4.06 -2.88
C ILE A 12 3.07 4.49 -1.49
N GLN A 13 3.67 3.57 -0.71
CA GLN A 13 4.20 3.92 0.62
C GLN A 13 5.30 4.98 0.51
N HIS A 14 6.24 4.81 -0.42
CA HIS A 14 7.30 5.79 -0.69
C HIS A 14 6.71 7.14 -1.05
N PHE A 15 5.80 7.19 -2.02
CA PHE A 15 5.15 8.43 -2.45
C PHE A 15 4.40 9.13 -1.30
N LEU A 16 3.66 8.39 -0.47
CA LEU A 16 2.90 8.99 0.63
C LEU A 16 3.77 9.43 1.82
N THR A 17 4.99 8.92 1.94
CA THR A 17 5.95 9.31 3.00
C THR A 17 6.88 10.43 2.57
N THR A 18 7.27 10.47 1.29
CA THR A 18 8.29 11.40 0.77
C THR A 18 7.72 12.44 -0.19
N LEU A 19 6.50 12.26 -0.70
CA LEU A 19 5.90 13.00 -1.80
C LEU A 19 6.64 12.87 -3.15
N GLU A 20 7.61 11.95 -3.24
CA GLU A 20 8.31 11.64 -4.48
C GLU A 20 7.51 10.63 -5.31
N ALA A 21 7.02 11.09 -6.47
CA ALA A 21 6.33 10.21 -7.40
C ALA A 21 7.35 9.32 -8.16
N PRO A 22 7.00 8.07 -8.49
CA PRO A 22 7.83 7.24 -9.36
C PRO A 22 8.04 7.93 -10.72
N GLN A 23 9.21 7.68 -11.31
CA GLN A 23 9.57 8.18 -12.65
C GLN A 23 8.70 7.48 -13.71
N ILE A 24 7.53 8.04 -13.95
CA ILE A 24 6.57 7.58 -14.96
C ILE A 24 6.55 8.62 -16.08
N SER A 25 7.02 8.23 -17.26
CA SER A 25 7.06 9.10 -18.45
C SER A 25 5.66 9.34 -19.05
N ASP A 26 4.79 8.33 -18.99
CA ASP A 26 3.41 8.42 -19.50
C ASP A 26 2.49 9.19 -18.53
N PRO A 27 1.95 10.36 -18.93
CA PRO A 27 1.02 11.13 -18.10
C PRO A 27 -0.23 10.35 -17.70
N GLN A 28 -0.71 9.43 -18.54
CA GLN A 28 -1.89 8.61 -18.24
C GLN A 28 -1.59 7.63 -17.11
N GLN A 29 -0.44 6.97 -17.15
CA GLN A 29 0.02 6.09 -16.07
C GLN A 29 0.27 6.86 -14.78
N LYS A 30 0.84 8.06 -14.86
CA LYS A 30 1.03 8.92 -13.67
C LYS A 30 -0.30 9.28 -13.02
N ARG A 31 -1.31 9.66 -13.82
CA ARG A 31 -2.67 9.92 -13.32
C ARG A 31 -3.30 8.68 -12.69
N ARG A 32 -3.14 7.51 -13.29
CA ARG A 32 -3.63 6.23 -12.73
C ARG A 32 -2.96 5.92 -11.38
N PHE A 33 -1.65 6.14 -11.28
CA PHE A 33 -0.91 5.98 -10.03
C PHE A 33 -1.47 6.90 -8.94
N LEU A 34 -1.61 8.20 -9.22
CA LEU A 34 -2.15 9.17 -8.24
C LEU A 34 -3.57 8.79 -7.79
N ASN A 35 -4.45 8.45 -8.73
CA ASN A 35 -5.82 8.01 -8.42
C ASN A 35 -5.87 6.75 -7.55
N LYS A 36 -4.86 5.88 -7.64
CA LYS A 36 -4.74 4.70 -6.79
C LYS A 36 -4.16 5.07 -5.43
N ALA A 37 -3.14 5.92 -5.39
CA ALA A 37 -2.50 6.36 -4.15
C ALA A 37 -3.47 7.05 -3.19
N THR A 38 -4.46 7.79 -3.68
CA THR A 38 -5.51 8.42 -2.85
C THR A 38 -6.37 7.42 -2.06
N GLN A 39 -6.37 6.14 -2.47
CA GLN A 39 -7.06 5.07 -1.75
C GLN A 39 -6.27 4.57 -0.53
N PHE A 40 -5.08 5.11 -0.29
CA PHE A 40 -4.22 4.72 0.82
C PHE A 40 -3.87 5.94 1.68
N PHE A 41 -3.32 5.66 2.86
CA PHE A 41 -2.71 6.66 3.73
C PHE A 41 -1.66 6.01 4.62
N VAL A 42 -0.73 6.80 5.11
CA VAL A 42 0.26 6.36 6.10
C VAL A 42 -0.15 6.90 7.46
N LYS A 43 -0.12 6.03 8.48
CA LYS A 43 -0.33 6.40 9.88
C LYS A 43 0.62 5.56 10.72
N ASP A 44 1.34 6.19 11.65
CA ASP A 44 2.32 5.52 12.53
C ASP A 44 3.33 4.65 11.77
N GLY A 45 3.83 5.16 10.62
CA GLY A 45 4.77 4.45 9.74
C GLY A 45 4.16 3.27 8.96
N LYS A 46 2.88 2.96 9.14
CA LYS A 46 2.17 1.84 8.51
C LYS A 46 1.30 2.33 7.36
N LEU A 47 1.24 1.54 6.28
CA LEU A 47 0.37 1.82 5.14
C LEU A 47 -1.01 1.19 5.35
N PHE A 48 -2.05 1.98 5.17
CA PHE A 48 -3.44 1.55 5.26
C PHE A 48 -4.17 1.79 3.95
N LYS A 49 -5.04 0.85 3.58
CA LYS A 49 -6.01 1.02 2.49
C LYS A 49 -7.32 1.53 3.04
N ARG A 50 -7.82 2.64 2.49
CA ARG A 50 -9.13 3.21 2.80
C ARG A 50 -10.24 2.27 2.34
N HIS A 51 -11.28 2.19 3.16
CA HIS A 51 -12.57 1.60 2.81
C HIS A 51 -13.66 2.63 3.07
N LYS A 52 -14.71 2.67 2.24
CA LYS A 52 -15.78 3.68 2.38
C LYS A 52 -16.52 3.56 3.72
N ASN A 53 -16.96 2.35 4.07
CA ASN A 53 -17.85 2.09 5.20
C ASN A 53 -17.26 1.05 6.18
N LYS A 54 -15.97 0.77 6.11
CA LYS A 54 -15.29 -0.21 6.96
C LYS A 54 -13.99 0.38 7.50
N PRO A 55 -13.48 -0.12 8.64
CA PRO A 55 -12.17 0.24 9.12
C PRO A 55 -11.10 0.07 8.03
N PRO A 56 -10.10 0.96 7.96
CA PRO A 56 -9.00 0.82 7.02
C PRO A 56 -8.24 -0.50 7.20
N LEU A 57 -7.81 -1.09 6.10
CA LEU A 57 -7.06 -2.34 6.12
C LEU A 57 -5.57 -2.05 6.19
N LEU A 58 -4.89 -2.64 7.17
CA LEU A 58 -3.43 -2.59 7.26
C LEU A 58 -2.81 -3.37 6.10
N VAL A 59 -1.88 -2.74 5.37
CA VAL A 59 -1.09 -3.40 4.34
C VAL A 59 0.15 -4.02 4.98
N ILE A 60 0.34 -5.32 4.78
CA ILE A 60 1.43 -6.10 5.38
C ILE A 60 2.39 -6.55 4.29
N PHE A 61 3.60 -5.99 4.34
CA PHE A 61 4.67 -6.31 3.40
C PHE A 61 5.38 -7.60 3.81
N GLU A 62 5.84 -7.67 5.07
CA GLU A 62 6.73 -8.73 5.55
C GLU A 62 6.04 -10.09 5.72
N ALA A 63 6.72 -11.15 5.30
CA ALA A 63 6.21 -12.51 5.40
C ALA A 63 6.09 -12.99 6.86
N SER A 64 7.02 -12.58 7.73
CA SER A 64 7.00 -12.87 9.16
C SER A 64 5.75 -12.30 9.86
N GLN A 65 5.35 -11.08 9.50
CA GLN A 65 4.14 -10.45 10.02
C GLN A 65 2.88 -11.20 9.59
N LYS A 66 2.85 -11.73 8.36
CA LYS A 66 1.73 -12.56 7.88
C LYS A 66 1.61 -13.85 8.69
N MET A 67 2.73 -14.51 8.97
CA MET A 67 2.74 -15.74 9.77
C MET A 67 2.25 -15.48 11.20
N SER A 68 2.73 -14.42 11.85
CA SER A 68 2.29 -14.05 13.21
C SER A 68 0.78 -13.83 13.29
N ILE A 69 0.17 -13.21 12.28
CA ILE A 69 -1.29 -12.99 12.25
C ILE A 69 -2.05 -14.30 12.02
N LEU A 70 -1.54 -15.17 11.13
CA LEU A 70 -2.15 -16.47 10.90
C LEU A 70 -2.13 -17.34 12.16
N MET A 71 -1.05 -17.29 12.93
CA MET A 71 -0.96 -17.98 14.21
C MET A 71 -1.94 -17.41 15.24
N GLN A 72 -2.01 -16.09 15.39
CA GLN A 72 -2.94 -15.43 16.31
C GLN A 72 -4.42 -15.62 15.97
N ALA A 73 -4.77 -15.86 14.70
CA ALA A 73 -6.16 -16.07 14.29
C ALA A 73 -6.65 -17.52 14.46
N HIS A 74 -5.72 -18.46 14.70
CA HIS A 74 -6.01 -19.87 14.90
C HIS A 74 -6.13 -20.24 16.39
N GLU A 75 -5.74 -19.34 17.30
CA GLU A 75 -5.98 -19.44 18.75
C GLU A 75 -7.31 -18.75 19.13
#